data_AF-A0A951CBJ0-F1
#
_entry.id   AF-A0A951CBJ0-F1
#
_cell.length_a   1.000
_cell.length_b   1.000
_cell.length_c   1.000
_cell.angle_alpha   90.00
_cell.angle_beta   90.00
_cell.angle_gamma   90.00
#
_symmetry.space_group_name_H-M   'P 1'
#
loop_
_entity.id
_entity.type
_entity.pdbx_description
1 polymer ?
#
loop_
_entity_poly.entity_id
_entity_poly.type
_entity_poly.pdbx_seq_one_letter_code
_entity_poly.pdbx_strand_id
1 'polypeptide(L)' 'MDHTDDVTVEPTVLVVDDAPDIRLLIREVLRHSGFAVTEAEDGGDALARVATGALPAVIV' A
#
# COMPACT_ATOMS: atom_id res chain seq x y z
N MET A 1 -4.65 -34.39 -5.12
CA MET A 1 -4.30 -33.54 -3.97
C MET A 1 -4.23 -32.14 -4.54
N ASP A 2 -5.38 -31.48 -4.52
CA ASP A 2 -5.62 -30.20 -5.16
C ASP A 2 -5.52 -29.14 -4.07
N HIS A 3 -4.45 -28.38 -4.06
CA HIS A 3 -4.39 -27.06 -3.45
C HIS A 3 -3.82 -26.14 -4.51
N THR A 4 -4.73 -25.79 -5.40
CA THR A 4 -4.83 -24.57 -6.20
C THR A 4 -3.87 -23.48 -5.75
N ASP A 5 -3.17 -22.93 -6.74
CA ASP A 5 -2.42 -21.68 -6.72
C ASP A 5 -3.11 -20.62 -5.84
N ASP A 6 -2.68 -20.50 -4.58
CA ASP A 6 -2.96 -19.31 -3.78
C ASP A 6 -2.12 -18.22 -4.43
N VAL A 7 -2.73 -17.47 -5.36
CA VAL A 7 -2.20 -16.20 -5.81
C VAL A 7 -2.09 -15.35 -4.55
N THR A 8 -0.94 -15.39 -3.89
CA THR A 8 -0.64 -14.57 -2.73
C THR A 8 -0.59 -13.13 -3.22
N VAL A 9 -1.76 -12.49 -3.30
CA VAL A 9 -1.86 -11.07 -3.57
C VAL A 9 -1.21 -10.42 -2.37
N GLU A 10 0.07 -10.03 -2.50
CA GLU A 10 0.77 -9.30 -1.47
C GLU A 10 -0.10 -8.09 -1.11
N PRO A 11 -0.63 -8.03 0.13
CA PRO A 11 -1.57 -6.99 0.50
C PRO A 11 -0.89 -5.64 0.29
N THR A 12 -1.46 -4.86 -0.63
CA THR A 12 -0.91 -3.56 -1.00
C THR A 12 -1.51 -2.49 -0.09
N VAL A 13 -0.65 -1.64 0.47
CA VAL A 13 -1.03 -0.56 1.38
C VAL A 13 -0.67 0.78 0.73
N LEU A 14 -1.63 1.69 0.69
CA LEU A 14 -1.43 3.05 0.21
C LEU A 14 -1.28 3.98 1.42
N VAL A 15 -0.12 4.63 1.52
CA VAL A 15 0.19 5.60 2.57
C VAL A 15 0.05 6.99 1.97
N VAL A 16 -0.83 7.80 2.55
CA VAL A 16 -1.09 9.18 2.12
C VAL A 16 -0.71 10.12 3.25
N ASP A 17 0.45 10.77 3.14
CA ASP A 17 0.96 11.65 4.19
C ASP A 17 1.78 12.81 3.57
N ASP A 18 1.48 14.03 4.01
CA ASP A 18 2.13 15.27 3.56
C ASP A 18 3.50 15.49 4.22
N ALA A 19 3.77 14.81 5.34
CA ALA A 19 5.06 14.79 6.01
C ALA A 19 5.95 13.66 5.46
N PRO A 20 7.06 13.97 4.77
CA PRO A 20 7.93 12.97 4.16
C PRO A 20 8.57 12.03 5.20
N ASP A 21 8.83 12.52 6.42
CA ASP A 21 9.44 11.74 7.50
C ASP A 21 8.51 10.64 8.02
N ILE A 22 7.23 10.96 8.20
CA ILE A 22 6.21 9.99 8.64
C ILE A 22 5.94 8.97 7.54
N ARG A 23 5.82 9.44 6.29
CA ARG A 23 5.63 8.57 5.12
C ARG A 23 6.73 7.53 4.99
N LEU A 24 7.99 7.92 5.19
CA LEU A 24 9.14 7.02 5.19
C LEU A 24 9.06 5.98 6.30
N LEU A 25 8.75 6.42 7.53
CA LEU A 25 8.61 5.52 8.68
C LEU A 25 7.53 4.46 8.44
N ILE A 26 6.34 4.87 8.01
CA ILE A 26 5.22 3.97 7.75
C ILE A 26 5.57 2.98 6.64
N ARG A 27 6.21 3.45 5.56
CA ARG A 27 6.69 2.58 4.48
C ARG A 27 7.65 1.52 4.98
N GLU A 28 8.60 1.88 5.83
CA GLU A 28 9.62 0.97 6.31
C GLU A 28 9.01 -0.11 7.24
N VAL A 29 8.10 0.28 8.13
CA VAL A 29 7.38 -0.64 9.03
C VAL A 29 6.53 -1.65 8.24
N LEU A 30 5.77 -1.16 7.25
CA LEU A 30 4.89 -2.01 6.44
C LEU A 30 5.69 -2.93 5.51
N ARG A 31 6.77 -2.45 4.90
CA ARG A 31 7.69 -3.29 4.11
C ARG A 31 8.32 -4.38 4.97
N HIS A 32 8.76 -4.07 6.19
CA HIS A 32 9.28 -5.08 7.11
C HIS A 32 8.22 -6.12 7.51
N SER A 33 6.94 -5.75 7.47
CA SER A 33 5.83 -6.65 7.75
C SER A 33 5.41 -7.51 6.53
N GLY A 34 6.08 -7.36 5.38
CA GLY A 34 5.80 -8.14 4.16
C GLY A 34 4.71 -7.55 3.26
N PHE A 35 4.37 -6.27 3.43
CA PHE A 35 3.35 -5.60 2.62
C PHE A 35 4.00 -4.81 1.46
N ALA A 36 3.29 -4.77 0.33
CA ALA A 36 3.64 -3.91 -0.78
C ALA A 36 3.16 -2.48 -0.48
N VAL A 37 4.08 -1.53 -0.31
CA VAL A 37 3.72 -0.15 0.04
C VAL A 37 3.75 0.74 -1.20
N THR A 38 2.66 1.47 -1.40
CA THR A 38 2.56 2.57 -2.35
C THR A 38 2.42 3.88 -1.57
N GLU A 39 3.12 4.91 -1.99
CA GLU A 39 3.10 6.24 -1.38
C GLU A 39 2.29 7.21 -2.25
N ALA A 40 1.53 8.09 -1.63
CA ALA A 40 0.94 9.26 -2.23
C ALA A 40 1.21 10.49 -1.35
N GLU A 41 1.48 11.63 -1.99
CA GLU A 41 1.81 12.88 -1.28
C GLU A 41 0.55 13.71 -0.96
N ASP A 42 -0.58 13.36 -1.58
CA ASP A 42 -1.83 14.07 -1.46
C ASP A 42 -3.03 13.17 -1.82
N GLY A 43 -4.23 13.60 -1.44
CA GLY A 43 -5.46 12.86 -1.70
C GLY A 43 -5.78 12.69 -3.19
N GLY A 44 -5.27 13.56 -4.07
CA GLY A 44 -5.45 13.47 -5.52
C GLY A 44 -4.62 12.33 -6.11
N ASP A 45 -3.32 12.28 -5.80
CA ASP A 45 -2.44 11.16 -6.19
C ASP A 45 -2.94 9.83 -5.57
N ALA A 46 -3.41 9.88 -4.32
CA ALA A 46 -4.00 8.71 -3.67
C ALA A 46 -5.23 8.18 -4.42
N LEU A 47 -6.16 9.08 -4.79
CA LEU A 47 -7.38 8.69 -5.50
C LEU A 47 -7.08 8.14 -6.90
N ALA A 48 -6.10 8.70 -7.61
CA ALA A 48 -5.66 8.20 -8.91
C ALA A 48 -5.07 6.77 -8.81
N ARG A 49 -4.33 6.48 -7.74
CA ARG A 49 -3.74 5.17 -7.47
C ARG A 49 -4.78 4.15 -7.01
N VAL A 50 -5.74 4.56 -6.18
CA VAL A 50 -6.88 3.70 -5.80
C VAL A 50 -7.75 3.38 -7.02
N ALA A 51 -7.96 4.34 -7.92
CA ALA A 51 -8.75 4.14 -9.12
C ALA A 51 -8.10 3.19 -10.15
N THR A 52 -6.78 2.98 -10.07
CA THR A 52 -6.02 2.17 -11.04
C THR A 52 -5.64 0.77 -10.52
N GLY A 53 -5.91 0.45 -9.25
CA GLY A 53 -5.45 -0.80 -8.61
C GLY A 53 -6.52 -1.53 -7.78
N ALA A 54 -6.17 -2.75 -7.36
CA ALA A 54 -6.95 -3.52 -6.40
C ALA A 54 -6.93 -2.80 -5.04
N LEU A 55 -8.12 -2.57 -4.46
CA LEU A 55 -8.38 -1.78 -3.24
C LEU A 55 -7.30 -1.98 -2.17
N PRO A 56 -6.32 -1.06 -2.03
CA PRO A 56 -5.33 -1.18 -0.99
C PRO A 56 -5.98 -0.87 0.36
N ALA A 57 -5.43 -1.44 1.44
CA ALA A 57 -5.69 -0.88 2.75
C ALA A 57 -5.10 0.55 2.76
N VAL A 58 -5.92 1.55 3.07
CA VAL A 58 -5.50 2.96 3.05
C VAL A 58 -5.16 3.40 4.46
N ILE A 59 -3.97 4.00 4.62
CA ILE A 59 -3.52 4.65 5.85
C ILE A 59 -3.31 6.13 5.53
N VAL A 60 -3.99 6.99 6.28
CA VAL A 60 -3.92 8.46 6.24
C VAL A 60 -3.42 8.95 7.59
#